data_AF-A0A956N3K9-F1
#
_entry.id   AF-A0A956N3K9-F1
#
_cell.length_a   1.000
_cell.length_b   1.000
_cell.length_c   1.000
_cell.angle_alpha   90.00
_cell.angle_beta   90.00
_cell.angle_gamma   90.00
#
_symmetry.space_group_name_H-M   'P 1'
#
loop_
_entity.id
_entity.type
_entity.pdbx_description
1 polymer ?
#
loop_
_entity_poly.entity_id
_entity_poly.type
_entity_poly.pdbx_seq_one_letter_code
_entity_poly.pdbx_strand_id
1 'polypeptide(L)'
;MSENCPRQVCERVRQLLSELLDDELRGVVLEEVRTHLRDCPDCVLEVDSVKKTIRLYRQCSCQDVPVDIRIRLQDVIRRAREQG
;
A
#
# COMPACT_ATOMS: atom_id res chain seq x y z
N MET A 1 -23.67 3.10 19.81
CA MET A 1 -22.63 2.80 20.82
C MET A 1 -21.29 3.06 20.17
N SER A 2 -20.83 4.31 20.20
CA SER A 2 -19.57 4.74 19.59
C SER A 2 -18.78 5.46 20.66
N GLU A 3 -18.05 4.71 21.47
CA GLU A 3 -17.20 5.27 22.51
C GLU A 3 -15.79 5.49 21.96
N ASN A 4 -15.65 6.67 21.35
CA ASN A 4 -14.52 7.58 21.41
C ASN A 4 -13.10 6.99 21.16
N CYS A 5 -12.73 6.88 19.89
CA CYS A 5 -11.32 6.85 19.48
C CYS A 5 -10.59 8.09 20.05
N PRO A 6 -9.43 7.95 20.70
CA PRO A 6 -8.58 9.09 21.00
C PRO A 6 -8.13 9.73 19.67
N ARG A 7 -8.66 10.91 19.36
CA ARG A 7 -8.45 11.65 18.09
C ARG A 7 -6.99 11.68 17.64
N GLN A 8 -6.06 11.82 18.58
CA GLN A 8 -4.62 11.86 18.33
C GLN A 8 -4.07 10.54 17.74
N VAL A 9 -4.59 9.38 18.15
CA VAL A 9 -4.15 8.08 17.63
C VAL A 9 -4.74 7.85 16.24
N CYS A 10 -6.01 8.21 16.04
CA CYS A 10 -6.64 8.24 14.71
C CYS A 10 -5.83 9.13 13.74
N GLU A 11 -5.42 10.34 14.16
CA GLU A 11 -4.57 11.24 13.37
C GLU A 11 -3.19 10.63 13.07
N ARG A 12 -2.56 9.97 14.05
CA ARG A 12 -1.28 9.29 13.84
C ARG A 12 -1.39 8.15 12.83
N VAL A 13 -2.47 7.37 12.86
CA VAL A 13 -2.74 6.34 11.83
C VAL A 13 -2.88 6.96 10.44
N ARG A 14 -3.57 8.12 10.33
CA ARG A 14 -3.67 8.84 9.04
C ARG A 14 -2.31 9.32 8.53
N GLN A 15 -1.42 9.79 9.42
CA GLN A 15 -0.07 10.20 9.05
C GLN A 15 0.78 9.02 8.55
N LEU A 16 0.63 7.86 9.19
CA LEU A 16 1.35 6.63 8.84
C LEU A 16 0.66 5.80 7.75
N LEU A 17 -0.42 6.31 7.15
CA LEU A 17 -1.25 5.55 6.24
C LEU A 17 -0.50 5.16 4.96
N SER A 18 0.33 6.05 4.41
CA SER A 18 1.15 5.73 3.24
C SER A 18 2.13 4.60 3.53
N GLU A 19 2.91 4.73 4.61
CA GLU A 19 3.87 3.70 5.06
C GLU A 19 3.17 2.36 5.37
N LEU A 20 1.94 2.41 5.90
CA LEU A 20 1.12 1.21 6.14
C LEU A 20 0.71 0.53 4.82
N LEU A 21 0.34 1.31 3.80
CA LEU A 21 -0.13 0.80 2.51
C LEU A 21 1.02 0.26 1.64
N ASP A 22 2.23 0.81 1.83
CA ASP A 22 3.45 0.43 1.13
C ASP A 22 4.24 -0.69 1.86
N ASP A 23 3.72 -1.20 2.99
CA ASP A 23 4.35 -2.24 3.84
C ASP A 23 5.72 -1.82 4.42
N GLU A 24 5.90 -0.52 4.64
CA GLU A 24 7.14 0.07 5.15
C GLU A 24 7.15 0.22 6.68
N LEU A 25 5.99 0.15 7.33
CA LEU A 25 5.87 0.15 8.79
C LEU A 25 6.48 -1.10 9.42
N ARG A 26 7.26 -0.92 10.49
CA ARG A 26 7.97 -2.02 11.18
C ARG A 26 7.95 -1.87 12.69
N GLY A 27 8.19 -3.00 13.36
CA GLY A 27 8.39 -3.06 14.80
C GLY A 27 7.19 -2.54 15.59
N VAL A 28 7.48 -1.76 16.64
CA VAL A 28 6.47 -1.27 17.60
C VAL A 28 5.39 -0.43 16.92
N VAL A 29 5.77 0.38 15.92
CA VAL A 29 4.83 1.29 15.24
C VAL A 29 3.75 0.52 14.48
N LEU A 30 4.13 -0.58 13.81
CA LEU A 30 3.17 -1.44 13.11
C LEU A 30 2.16 -2.07 14.08
N GLU A 31 2.63 -2.54 15.24
CA GLU A 31 1.78 -3.15 16.25
C GLU A 31 0.83 -2.15 16.93
N GLU A 32 1.30 -0.91 17.15
CA GLU A 32 0.44 0.20 17.62
C GLU A 32 -0.69 0.49 16.63
N VAL A 33 -0.36 0.63 15.34
CA VAL A 33 -1.34 0.87 14.27
C VAL A 33 -2.31 -0.31 14.16
N ARG A 34 -1.83 -1.55 14.17
CA ARG A 34 -2.68 -2.75 14.11
C ARG A 34 -3.63 -2.85 15.29
N THR A 35 -3.14 -2.53 16.49
CA THR A 35 -3.97 -2.51 17.69
C THR A 35 -5.07 -1.48 17.55
N HIS A 36 -4.74 -0.27 17.10
CA HIS A 36 -5.73 0.76 16.84
C HIS A 36 -6.80 0.33 15.82
N LEU A 37 -6.39 -0.30 14.72
CA LEU A 37 -7.31 -0.78 13.70
C LEU A 37 -8.24 -1.91 14.18
N ARG A 38 -7.89 -2.65 15.24
CA ARG A 38 -8.82 -3.62 15.85
C ARG A 38 -9.93 -2.94 16.63
N ASP A 39 -9.62 -1.82 17.26
CA ASP A 39 -10.51 -1.17 18.22
C ASP A 39 -11.28 0.03 17.62
N CYS A 40 -10.85 0.54 16.45
CA CYS A 40 -11.40 1.75 15.84
C CYS A 40 -12.05 1.48 14.47
N PRO A 41 -13.39 1.35 14.41
CA PRO A 41 -14.09 1.09 13.15
C PRO A 41 -13.94 2.23 12.13
N ASP A 42 -13.83 3.47 12.59
CA ASP A 42 -13.66 4.63 11.70
C ASP A 42 -12.31 4.56 10.95
N CYS A 43 -11.23 4.21 11.65
CA CYS A 43 -9.92 4.04 11.00
C CYS A 43 -9.90 2.85 10.04
N VAL A 44 -10.60 1.75 10.36
CA VAL A 44 -10.76 0.61 9.44
C VAL A 44 -11.44 1.05 8.16
N LEU A 45 -12.56 1.77 8.26
CA LEU A 45 -13.29 2.28 7.10
C LEU A 45 -12.43 3.20 6.23
N GLU A 46 -11.69 4.12 6.84
CA GLU A 46 -10.80 5.03 6.12
C GLU A 46 -9.68 4.26 5.39
N VAL A 47 -8.99 3.34 6.07
CA VAL A 47 -7.92 2.53 5.46
C VAL A 47 -8.44 1.67 4.31
N ASP A 48 -9.60 1.03 4.50
CA ASP A 48 -10.21 0.20 3.46
C ASP A 48 -10.67 1.03 2.26
N SER A 49 -11.16 2.26 2.48
CA SER A 49 -11.53 3.17 1.39
C SER A 49 -10.33 3.52 0.51
N VAL A 50 -9.16 3.76 1.11
CA VAL A 50 -7.93 4.07 0.37
C VAL A 50 -7.41 2.82 -0.35
N LYS A 51 -7.40 1.65 0.30
CA LYS A 51 -7.06 0.37 -0.35
C LYS A 51 -7.94 0.08 -1.57
N LYS A 52 -9.24 0.33 -1.44
CA LYS A 52 -10.20 0.18 -2.54
C LYS A 52 -9.88 1.15 -3.68
N THR A 53 -9.55 2.40 -3.36
CA THR A 53 -9.13 3.40 -4.35
C THR A 53 -7.88 2.94 -5.11
N ILE A 54 -6.84 2.47 -4.41
CA ILE A 54 -5.63 1.91 -5.02
C ILE A 54 -5.96 0.74 -5.95
N ARG A 55 -6.82 -0.19 -5.50
CA ARG A 55 -7.24 -1.33 -6.30
C ARG A 55 -7.93 -0.90 -7.60
N LEU A 56 -8.83 0.08 -7.53
CA LEU A 56 -9.52 0.60 -8.71
C LEU A 56 -8.53 1.23 -9.70
N TYR A 57 -7.57 2.03 -9.22
CA TYR A 57 -6.52 2.60 -10.08
C TYR A 57 -5.69 1.51 -10.77
N ARG A 58 -5.27 0.47 -10.03
CA ARG A 58 -4.51 -0.66 -10.60
C ARG A 58 -5.29 -1.46 -11.65
N GLN A 59 -6.62 -1.50 -11.54
CA GLN A 59 -7.48 -2.14 -12.54
C GLN A 59 -7.66 -1.27 -13.80
N CYS A 60 -7.64 0.05 -13.66
CA CYS A 60 -7.72 0.97 -14.80
C CYS A 60 -6.40 1.08 -15.58
N SER A 61 -5.25 0.76 -14.96
CA SER A 61 -3.92 0.85 -15.59
C SER A 61 -3.58 -0.27 -16.58
N CYS A 62 -4.57 -0.97 -17.13
CA CYS A 62 -4.38 -2.02 -18.12
C CYS A 62 -4.10 -1.44 -19.52
N GLN A 63 -2.96 -0.77 -19.70
CA GLN A 63 -2.30 -0.76 -21.00
C GLN A 63 -1.30 -1.91 -21.01
N ASP A 64 -1.54 -2.91 -21.85
CA ASP A 64 -0.57 -3.97 -22.08
C ASP A 64 0.76 -3.34 -22.51
N VAL A 65 1.85 -3.79 -21.88
CA VAL A 65 3.20 -3.39 -22.31
C VAL A 65 3.36 -3.76 -23.78
N PRO A 66 3.65 -2.79 -24.67
CA PRO A 66 3.85 -3.08 -26.09
C PRO A 66 4.87 -4.20 -26.28
N VAL A 67 4.60 -5.10 -27.23
CA VAL A 67 5.40 -6.31 -27.44
C VAL A 67 6.86 -5.99 -27.75
N ASP A 68 7.11 -4.91 -28.47
CA ASP A 68 8.45 -4.42 -28.81
C ASP A 68 9.24 -4.01 -27.57
N ILE A 69 8.60 -3.32 -26.62
CA ILE A 69 9.23 -2.93 -25.35
C ILE A 69 9.57 -4.17 -24.52
N ARG A 70 8.67 -5.15 -24.48
CA ARG A 70 8.87 -6.41 -23.76
C ARG A 70 10.05 -7.20 -24.32
N ILE A 71 10.16 -7.32 -25.65
CA ILE A 71 11.27 -8.00 -26.32
C ILE A 71 12.58 -7.28 -26.04
N ARG A 72 12.62 -5.95 -26.18
CA ARG A 72 13.82 -5.15 -25.92
C ARG A 72 14.28 -5.29 -24.47
N LEU A 73 13.35 -5.28 -23.50
CA LEU A 73 13.67 -5.48 -22.09
C LEU A 73 14.25 -6.88 -21.83
N GLN A 74 13.66 -7.93 -22.40
CA GLN A 74 14.16 -9.30 -22.28
C GLN A 74 15.56 -9.46 -22.86
N ASP A 75 15.85 -8.83 -23.99
CA ASP A 75 17.18 -8.87 -24.61
C ASP A 75 18.22 -8.14 -23.76
N VAL A 76 17.89 -6.98 -23.18
CA VAL A 76 18.78 -6.26 -22.26
C VAL A 76 19.09 -7.11 -21.03
N ILE A 77 18.07 -7.72 -20.41
CA ILE A 77 18.26 -8.60 -19.25
C ILE A 77 19.12 -9.82 -19.62
N ARG A 78 18.92 -10.42 -20.80
CA ARG A 78 19.72 -11.56 -21.27
C ARG A 78 21.20 -11.19 -21.41
N ARG A 79 21.50 -10.10 -22.11
CA ARG A 79 22.87 -9.60 -22.29
C ARG A 79 23.56 -9.29 -20.97
N ALA A 80 22.84 -8.69 -20.01
CA ALA A 80 23.38 -8.39 -18.69
C ALA A 80 23.73 -9.66 -17.89
N ARG A 81 23.03 -10.78 -18.11
CA ARG A 81 23.31 -12.08 -17.48
C ARG A 81 24.45 -12.85 -18.15
N GLU A 82 24.69 -12.62 -19.43
CA GLU A 82 25.79 -13.25 -20.19
C GLU A 82 27.15 -12.53 -19.99
N GLN A 83 27.14 -11.32 -19.44
CA GLN A 83 28.32 -10.47 -19.22
C GLN A 83 28.80 -10.43 -17.76
N GLY A 84 28.12 -11.14 -16.84
CA GLY A 84 28.53 -11.32 -15.45
C GLY A 84 28.84 -12.78 -15.15
#